data_AF-A0A4Q2DAU4-F1
#
_entry.id   AF-A0A4Q2DAU4-F1
#
_cell.length_a   1.000
_cell.length_b   1.000
_cell.length_c   1.000
_cell.angle_alpha   90.00
_cell.angle_beta   90.00
_cell.angle_gamma   90.00
#
_symmetry.space_group_name_H-M   'P 1'
#
loop_
_entity.id
_entity.type
_entity.pdbx_description
1 polymer ?
#
loop_
_entity_poly.entity_id
_entity_poly.type
_entity_poly.pdbx_seq_one_letter_code
_entity_poly.pdbx_strand_id
1 'polypeptide(L)'
;MPVILVRVSPEDAPNAYWSMIATALSLIISTIVTALLKEISLLDAIVVTYASAFGVAELAEQQRSRQDQPTTLRRAHSPLLILANWLRSALTYAFALFVWGTAPNFGSGPPECDRKTRLIFFGASLPALGSGRILNLAGWGILTALFAWRTLKGSWTLLAALRGLFSESVLLKPKDPPKNELNLETMEKYNYVTGEREIRERTYRPGQVFHEMIKGMMNQILGWAPTGQGRWYRKYGQLILATLIAAWAIAMTELELRLNDLAEELDREWGFGQILPLILTISPVFALFEAVLKKRSRGPLESSKRTLRFCIKGASNLTRPRSELDGYSAEEIEQFIADEELTQEYVDKTLAPSPFAILTVGDKDLYTTYALPHLSNPDWQEYFDADLSDSTTISVRIFDSKCMDRGWPSLIGYTTILPFAIFPPGSGIDIAQTENTPTQAIAVRANQRRKVAIFKWRGKTKYGKREDVLTEMYNMPE
;
A
#
# COMPACT_ATOMS: atom_id res chain seq x y z
N MET A 1 -6.45 -7.38 14.12
CA MET A 1 -5.03 -7.19 14.53
C MET A 1 -4.03 -7.48 13.40
N PRO A 2 -4.14 -8.58 12.62
CA PRO A 2 -3.24 -8.82 11.47
C PRO A 2 -3.30 -7.67 10.43
N VAL A 3 -4.45 -7.00 10.29
CA VAL A 3 -4.67 -5.81 9.43
C VAL A 3 -3.65 -4.72 9.70
N ILE A 4 -3.38 -4.49 10.98
CA ILE A 4 -2.49 -3.42 11.44
C ILE A 4 -1.06 -3.80 11.06
N LEU A 5 -0.69 -5.07 11.25
CA LEU A 5 0.63 -5.62 10.94
C LEU A 5 0.94 -5.62 9.44
N VAL A 6 -0.01 -6.06 8.60
CA VAL A 6 0.17 -6.01 7.14
C VAL A 6 0.44 -4.59 6.64
N ARG A 7 -0.19 -3.58 7.26
CA ARG A 7 -0.01 -2.19 6.86
C ARG A 7 1.23 -1.53 7.45
N VAL A 8 1.67 -1.94 8.64
CA VAL A 8 2.88 -1.40 9.28
C VAL A 8 4.15 -2.07 8.71
N SER A 9 4.08 -3.37 8.41
CA SER A 9 5.17 -4.15 7.81
C SER A 9 4.63 -5.10 6.73
N PRO A 10 4.49 -4.64 5.47
CA PRO A 10 4.00 -5.48 4.38
C PRO A 10 4.92 -6.66 4.07
N GLU A 11 6.18 -6.61 4.52
CA GLU A 11 7.17 -7.69 4.42
C GLU A 11 6.86 -8.85 5.38
N ASP A 12 6.26 -8.57 6.55
CA ASP A 12 5.93 -9.58 7.58
C ASP A 12 4.50 -10.11 7.44
N ALA A 13 3.71 -9.51 6.54
CA ALA A 13 2.36 -9.95 6.23
C ALA A 13 2.25 -11.48 6.01
N PRO A 14 3.14 -12.16 5.25
CA PRO A 14 3.01 -13.60 5.01
C PRO A 14 3.08 -14.44 6.28
N ASN A 15 3.94 -14.09 7.23
CA ASN A 15 4.11 -14.84 8.48
C ASN A 15 2.90 -14.67 9.39
N ALA A 16 2.39 -13.44 9.53
CA ALA A 16 1.16 -13.17 10.25
C ALA A 16 -0.03 -13.94 9.64
N TYR A 17 -0.08 -14.03 8.30
CA TYR A 17 -1.08 -14.84 7.60
C TYR A 17 -0.98 -16.33 7.91
N TRP A 18 0.23 -16.89 7.90
CA TRP A 18 0.45 -18.29 8.25
C TRP A 18 0.03 -18.60 9.67
N SER A 19 0.40 -17.75 10.63
CA SER A 19 0.01 -17.90 12.02
C SER A 19 -1.52 -17.90 12.15
N MET A 20 -2.20 -16.91 11.56
CA MET A 20 -3.67 -16.84 11.59
C MET A 20 -4.33 -18.07 10.95
N ILE A 21 -3.82 -18.52 9.80
CA ILE A 21 -4.38 -19.69 9.10
C ILE A 21 -4.17 -20.96 9.93
N ALA A 22 -2.99 -21.15 10.49
CA ALA A 22 -2.66 -22.31 11.32
C ALA A 22 -3.50 -22.35 12.60
N THR A 23 -3.65 -21.21 13.30
CA THR A 23 -4.50 -21.11 14.49
C THR A 23 -5.95 -21.43 14.17
N ALA A 24 -6.50 -20.85 13.08
CA ALA A 24 -7.88 -21.13 12.68
C ALA A 24 -8.09 -22.60 12.31
N LEU A 25 -7.17 -23.21 11.57
CA LEU A 25 -7.23 -24.64 11.24
C LEU A 25 -7.12 -25.53 12.47
N SER A 26 -6.20 -25.20 13.39
CA SER A 26 -6.02 -25.94 14.64
C SER A 26 -7.27 -25.88 15.51
N LEU A 27 -7.91 -24.71 15.64
CA LEU A 27 -9.18 -24.57 16.35
C LEU A 27 -10.26 -25.42 15.68
N ILE A 28 -10.46 -25.30 14.37
CA ILE A 28 -11.49 -26.08 13.66
C ILE A 28 -11.28 -27.58 13.82
N ILE A 29 -10.03 -28.07 13.67
CA ILE A 29 -9.72 -29.51 13.80
C ILE A 29 -9.97 -29.97 15.24
N SER A 30 -9.49 -29.23 16.23
CA SER A 30 -9.69 -29.55 17.64
C SER A 30 -11.18 -29.62 17.98
N THR A 31 -11.95 -28.63 17.55
CA THR A 31 -13.40 -28.53 17.78
C THR A 31 -14.17 -29.63 17.06
N ILE A 32 -13.74 -30.05 15.85
CA ILE A 32 -14.31 -31.22 15.16
C ILE A 32 -14.04 -32.50 15.97
N VAL A 33 -12.82 -32.72 16.43
CA VAL A 33 -12.45 -33.91 17.21
C VAL A 33 -13.24 -33.97 18.51
N THR A 34 -13.31 -32.87 19.27
CA THR A 34 -14.09 -32.80 20.51
C THR A 34 -15.60 -32.92 20.27
N ALA A 35 -16.10 -32.42 19.13
CA ALA A 35 -17.51 -32.60 18.74
C ALA A 35 -17.83 -34.07 18.43
N LEU A 36 -16.91 -34.80 17.78
CA LEU A 36 -17.07 -36.24 17.52
C LEU A 36 -17.03 -37.06 18.81
N LEU A 37 -16.21 -36.66 19.78
CA LEU A 37 -16.19 -37.24 21.13
C LEU A 37 -17.37 -36.81 21.99
N LYS A 38 -18.20 -35.87 21.51
CA LYS A 38 -19.29 -35.23 22.24
C LYS A 38 -18.83 -34.58 23.55
N GLU A 39 -17.61 -34.05 23.60
CA GLU A 39 -17.08 -33.40 24.80
C GLU A 39 -17.30 -31.89 24.82
N ILE A 40 -17.57 -31.29 23.65
CA ILE A 40 -17.70 -29.83 23.49
C ILE A 40 -19.16 -29.37 23.58
N SER A 41 -19.38 -28.20 24.20
CA SER A 41 -20.68 -27.55 24.22
C SER A 41 -21.04 -26.91 22.86
N LEU A 42 -22.34 -26.74 22.60
CA LEU A 42 -22.81 -26.00 21.43
C LEU A 42 -22.29 -24.56 21.41
N LEU A 43 -22.21 -23.90 22.57
CA LEU A 43 -21.74 -22.52 22.68
C LEU A 43 -20.27 -22.41 22.24
N ASP A 44 -19.39 -23.28 22.74
CA ASP A 44 -17.97 -23.26 22.37
C ASP A 44 -17.77 -23.46 20.86
N ALA A 45 -18.55 -24.37 20.26
CA ALA A 45 -18.50 -24.59 18.82
C ALA A 45 -19.00 -23.37 18.02
N ILE A 46 -20.01 -22.65 18.51
CA ILE A 46 -20.49 -21.39 17.91
C ILE A 46 -19.39 -20.32 17.99
N VAL A 47 -18.74 -20.16 19.14
CA VAL A 47 -17.63 -19.22 19.33
C VAL A 47 -16.48 -19.51 18.37
N VAL A 48 -16.07 -20.79 18.25
CA VAL A 48 -15.03 -21.21 17.29
C VAL A 48 -15.43 -20.90 15.85
N THR A 49 -16.71 -21.12 15.50
CA THR A 49 -17.24 -20.82 14.18
C THR A 49 -17.08 -19.34 13.83
N TYR A 50 -17.43 -18.43 14.74
CA TYR A 50 -17.26 -17.00 14.51
C TYR A 50 -15.78 -16.56 14.54
N ALA A 51 -14.97 -17.10 15.47
CA ALA A 51 -13.55 -16.79 15.55
C ALA A 51 -12.80 -17.14 14.25
N SER A 52 -13.11 -18.30 13.66
CA SER A 52 -12.53 -18.74 12.39
C SER A 52 -13.01 -17.92 11.18
N ALA A 53 -14.22 -17.33 11.26
CA ALA A 53 -14.80 -16.47 10.23
C ALA A 53 -14.05 -15.14 10.06
N PHE A 54 -13.56 -14.55 11.16
CA PHE A 54 -12.92 -13.22 11.14
C PHE A 54 -11.73 -13.15 10.17
N GLY A 55 -10.94 -14.23 10.06
CA GLY A 55 -9.80 -14.27 9.13
C GLY A 55 -10.20 -14.28 7.65
N VAL A 56 -11.46 -14.52 7.29
CA VAL A 56 -11.92 -14.54 5.88
C VAL A 56 -12.23 -13.13 5.36
N ALA A 57 -12.85 -12.27 6.18
CA ALA A 57 -13.23 -10.91 5.79
C ALA A 57 -12.01 -10.03 5.44
N GLU A 58 -10.91 -10.23 6.18
CA GLU A 58 -9.69 -9.44 6.07
C GLU A 58 -8.99 -9.54 4.71
N LEU A 59 -9.00 -10.74 4.13
CA LEU A 59 -8.35 -11.03 2.85
C LEU A 59 -9.09 -10.42 1.67
N ALA A 60 -10.42 -10.30 1.76
CA ALA A 60 -11.23 -9.66 0.71
C ALA A 60 -10.86 -8.17 0.57
N GLU A 61 -10.55 -7.52 1.69
CA GLU A 61 -10.15 -6.11 1.71
C GLU A 61 -8.70 -5.93 1.20
N GLN A 62 -7.79 -6.82 1.58
CA GLN A 62 -6.39 -6.74 1.14
C GLN A 62 -6.21 -7.04 -0.36
N GLN A 63 -6.96 -8.00 -0.93
CA GLN A 63 -6.95 -8.23 -2.37
C GLN A 63 -7.40 -6.99 -3.14
N ARG A 64 -8.40 -6.26 -2.62
CA ARG A 64 -8.85 -4.97 -3.19
C ARG A 64 -7.77 -3.89 -3.09
N SER A 65 -7.11 -3.75 -1.94
CA SER A 65 -6.11 -2.69 -1.73
C SER A 65 -4.82 -2.89 -2.54
N ARG A 66 -4.44 -4.13 -2.88
CA ARG A 66 -3.22 -4.43 -3.65
C ARG A 66 -3.41 -4.33 -5.16
N GLN A 67 -4.64 -4.22 -5.64
CA GLN A 67 -4.91 -4.10 -7.08
C GLN A 67 -4.51 -2.71 -7.64
N ASP A 68 -4.32 -1.72 -6.76
CA ASP A 68 -4.03 -0.32 -7.12
C ASP A 68 -2.53 0.07 -7.14
N GLN A 69 -1.59 -0.85 -6.89
CA GLN A 69 -0.15 -0.57 -7.03
C GLN A 69 0.44 -1.31 -8.24
N PRO A 70 0.57 -0.66 -9.41
CA PRO A 70 0.87 -1.35 -10.67
C PRO A 70 2.36 -1.66 -10.92
N THR A 71 3.31 -1.37 -10.02
CA THR A 71 4.74 -1.41 -10.41
C THR A 71 5.71 -2.09 -9.44
N THR A 72 5.36 -2.37 -8.19
CA THR A 72 6.25 -3.14 -7.31
C THR A 72 5.99 -4.63 -7.54
N LEU A 73 6.95 -5.29 -8.22
CA LEU A 73 7.09 -6.74 -8.39
C LEU A 73 6.15 -7.51 -7.44
N ARG A 74 5.04 -8.01 -7.98
CA ARG A 74 4.14 -8.92 -7.27
C ARG A 74 4.99 -10.10 -6.79
N ARG A 75 5.43 -10.09 -5.53
CA ARG A 75 5.85 -11.32 -4.86
C ARG A 75 4.63 -12.23 -4.92
N ALA A 76 4.69 -13.22 -5.81
CA ALA A 76 3.66 -14.22 -5.92
C ALA A 76 3.41 -14.76 -4.50
N HIS A 77 2.16 -14.71 -4.05
CA HIS A 77 1.79 -15.44 -2.84
C HIS A 77 2.22 -16.89 -3.03
N SER A 78 2.88 -17.49 -2.03
CA SER A 78 3.31 -18.88 -2.16
C SER A 78 2.11 -19.76 -2.51
N PRO A 79 2.23 -20.70 -3.45
CA PRO A 79 1.14 -21.61 -3.81
C PRO A 79 0.52 -22.30 -2.59
N LEU A 80 1.38 -22.66 -1.63
CA LEU A 80 1.01 -23.21 -0.32
C LEU A 80 0.02 -22.29 0.44
N LEU A 81 0.25 -20.97 0.45
CA LEU A 81 -0.59 -20.02 1.19
C LEU A 81 -1.97 -19.85 0.53
N ILE A 82 -2.03 -19.93 -0.81
CA ILE A 82 -3.31 -19.93 -1.55
C ILE A 82 -4.14 -21.16 -1.16
N LEU A 83 -3.51 -22.35 -1.17
CA LEU A 83 -4.16 -23.61 -0.82
C LEU A 83 -4.57 -23.64 0.66
N ALA A 84 -3.68 -23.25 1.57
CA ALA A 84 -3.97 -23.24 3.00
C ALA A 84 -5.12 -22.28 3.34
N ASN A 85 -5.16 -21.10 2.71
CA ASN A 85 -6.27 -20.18 2.91
C ASN A 85 -7.60 -20.70 2.32
N TRP A 86 -7.54 -21.36 1.15
CA TRP A 86 -8.71 -22.00 0.58
C TRP A 86 -9.23 -23.11 1.49
N LEU A 87 -8.35 -23.98 1.97
CA LEU A 87 -8.67 -25.09 2.88
C LEU A 87 -9.29 -24.57 4.18
N ARG A 88 -8.68 -23.55 4.80
CA ARG A 88 -9.22 -22.89 5.98
C ARG A 88 -10.63 -22.37 5.73
N SER A 89 -10.86 -21.68 4.61
CA SER A 89 -12.17 -21.13 4.27
C SER A 89 -13.20 -22.25 4.08
N ALA A 90 -12.85 -23.30 3.31
CA ALA A 90 -13.71 -24.45 3.07
C ALA A 90 -14.10 -25.15 4.38
N LEU A 91 -13.12 -25.40 5.26
CA LEU A 91 -13.36 -26.02 6.56
C LEU A 91 -14.19 -25.12 7.47
N THR A 92 -13.97 -23.80 7.47
CA THR A 92 -14.77 -22.84 8.25
C THR A 92 -16.24 -22.91 7.85
N TYR A 93 -16.53 -22.85 6.55
CA TYR A 93 -17.90 -22.92 6.04
C TYR A 93 -18.57 -24.27 6.30
N ALA A 94 -17.85 -25.37 6.06
CA ALA A 94 -18.35 -26.71 6.32
C ALA A 94 -18.64 -26.93 7.81
N PHE A 95 -17.72 -26.48 8.67
CA PHE A 95 -17.87 -26.56 10.13
C PHE A 95 -19.05 -25.73 10.62
N ALA A 96 -19.20 -24.50 10.13
CA ALA A 96 -20.35 -23.64 10.47
C ALA A 96 -21.68 -24.32 10.12
N LEU A 97 -21.81 -24.83 8.89
CA LEU A 97 -23.02 -25.54 8.47
C LEU A 97 -23.26 -26.82 9.27
N PHE A 98 -22.19 -27.53 9.64
CA PHE A 98 -22.28 -28.70 10.48
C PHE A 98 -22.83 -28.34 11.87
N VAL A 99 -22.21 -27.40 12.58
CA VAL A 99 -22.62 -26.97 13.93
C VAL A 99 -24.08 -26.50 13.93
N TRP A 100 -24.45 -25.60 13.02
CA TRP A 100 -25.82 -25.07 12.96
C TRP A 100 -26.84 -26.09 12.44
N GLY A 101 -26.40 -27.02 11.58
CA GLY A 101 -27.21 -28.11 11.07
C GLY A 101 -27.57 -29.12 12.15
N THR A 102 -26.60 -29.46 13.01
CA THR A 102 -26.73 -30.44 14.08
C THR A 102 -27.01 -29.82 15.45
N ALA A 103 -27.15 -28.49 15.55
CA ALA A 103 -27.35 -27.75 16.80
C ALA A 103 -28.33 -28.38 17.81
N PRO A 104 -29.50 -28.97 17.42
CA PRO A 104 -30.41 -29.61 18.39
C PRO A 104 -29.84 -30.83 19.12
N ASN A 105 -28.81 -31.46 18.57
CA ASN A 105 -28.20 -32.69 19.06
C ASN A 105 -26.68 -32.53 19.23
N PHE A 106 -26.18 -31.29 19.27
CA PHE A 106 -24.74 -31.02 19.22
C PHE A 106 -24.14 -30.99 20.62
N GLY A 107 -23.12 -31.83 20.88
CA GLY A 107 -22.34 -31.82 22.12
C GLY A 107 -22.73 -32.91 23.13
N SER A 108 -22.19 -32.78 24.35
CA SER A 108 -22.42 -33.66 25.52
C SER A 108 -23.72 -33.37 26.27
N GLY A 109 -24.23 -32.14 26.14
CA GLY A 109 -25.31 -31.65 26.97
C GLY A 109 -26.63 -32.38 26.71
N PRO A 110 -27.49 -32.56 27.74
CA PRO A 110 -28.86 -32.95 27.49
C PRO A 110 -29.53 -31.87 26.62
N PRO A 111 -30.38 -32.25 25.64
CA PRO A 111 -30.98 -31.32 24.66
C PRO A 111 -31.85 -30.22 25.31
N GLU A 112 -32.17 -30.36 26.60
CA GLU A 112 -32.87 -29.36 27.40
C GLU A 112 -32.00 -28.15 27.74
N CYS A 113 -30.68 -28.34 27.93
CA CYS A 113 -29.75 -27.26 28.19
C CYS A 113 -29.54 -26.38 26.93
N ASP A 114 -29.46 -27.01 25.75
CA ASP A 114 -29.25 -26.29 24.48
C ASP A 114 -30.41 -25.34 24.13
N ARG A 115 -31.61 -25.59 24.67
CA ARG A 115 -32.78 -24.70 24.49
C ARG A 115 -32.62 -23.36 25.21
N LYS A 116 -31.80 -23.30 26.25
CA LYS A 116 -31.52 -22.06 26.99
C LYS A 116 -30.48 -21.20 26.28
N THR A 117 -29.66 -21.79 25.42
CA THR A 117 -28.60 -21.08 24.71
C THR A 117 -29.19 -19.95 23.87
N ARG A 118 -28.76 -18.72 24.17
CA ARG A 118 -29.17 -17.51 23.45
C ARG A 118 -28.00 -16.96 22.66
N LEU A 119 -28.23 -16.75 21.37
CA LEU A 119 -27.32 -16.08 20.46
C LEU A 119 -27.65 -14.59 20.44
N ILE A 120 -26.65 -13.74 20.64
CA ILE A 120 -26.83 -12.29 20.56
C ILE A 120 -26.40 -11.81 19.18
N PHE A 121 -27.35 -11.30 18.40
CA PHE A 121 -27.07 -10.72 17.08
C PHE A 121 -27.51 -9.25 17.07
N PHE A 122 -26.54 -8.33 16.98
CA PHE A 122 -26.78 -6.88 17.03
C PHE A 122 -27.64 -6.40 18.23
N GLY A 123 -27.39 -6.98 19.41
CA GLY A 123 -28.11 -6.64 20.64
C GLY A 123 -29.47 -7.33 20.80
N ALA A 124 -29.96 -8.03 19.77
CA ALA A 124 -31.13 -8.89 19.89
C ALA A 124 -30.71 -10.28 20.40
N SER A 125 -31.35 -10.73 21.48
CA SER A 125 -31.21 -12.07 22.01
C SER A 125 -32.13 -13.03 21.26
N LEU A 126 -31.57 -13.90 20.42
CA LEU A 126 -32.30 -14.91 19.66
C LEU A 126 -32.06 -16.30 20.26
N PRO A 127 -33.08 -17.18 20.35
CA PRO A 127 -32.86 -18.56 20.76
C PRO A 127 -31.98 -19.28 19.75
N ALA A 128 -30.88 -19.89 20.21
CA ALA A 128 -29.89 -20.54 19.34
C ALA A 128 -30.52 -21.67 18.52
N LEU A 129 -31.43 -22.45 19.10
CA LEU A 129 -32.16 -23.54 18.41
C LEU A 129 -33.33 -23.07 17.54
N GLY A 130 -33.81 -21.84 17.73
CA GLY A 130 -34.99 -21.30 17.05
C GLY A 130 -34.62 -20.40 15.88
N SER A 131 -35.01 -19.12 15.96
CA SER A 131 -34.72 -18.14 14.91
C SER A 131 -33.22 -17.94 14.67
N GLY A 132 -32.38 -18.04 15.71
CA GLY A 132 -30.92 -17.94 15.60
C GLY A 132 -30.33 -19.00 14.68
N ARG A 133 -30.80 -20.25 14.77
CA ARG A 133 -30.39 -21.36 13.90
C ARG A 133 -30.74 -21.10 12.45
N ILE A 134 -31.98 -20.72 12.17
CA ILE A 134 -32.44 -20.48 10.79
C ILE A 134 -31.67 -19.33 10.16
N LEU A 135 -31.48 -18.22 10.91
CA LEU A 135 -30.73 -17.07 10.46
C LEU A 135 -29.28 -17.41 10.13
N ASN A 136 -28.61 -18.17 11.01
CA ASN A 136 -27.23 -18.59 10.77
C ASN A 136 -27.11 -19.62 9.64
N LEU A 137 -28.00 -20.60 9.54
CA LEU A 137 -28.02 -21.55 8.43
C LEU A 137 -28.20 -20.84 7.09
N ALA A 138 -29.12 -19.87 7.02
CA ALA A 138 -29.33 -19.07 5.82
C ALA A 138 -28.08 -18.23 5.48
N GLY A 139 -27.53 -17.51 6.47
CA GLY A 139 -26.34 -16.67 6.30
C GLY A 139 -25.12 -17.48 5.85
N TRP A 140 -24.78 -18.54 6.59
CA TRP A 140 -23.67 -19.44 6.25
C TRP A 140 -23.91 -20.21 4.96
N GLY A 141 -25.15 -20.56 4.64
CA GLY A 141 -25.54 -21.18 3.37
C GLY A 141 -25.26 -20.27 2.17
N ILE A 142 -25.66 -19.00 2.26
CA ILE A 142 -25.36 -17.99 1.23
C ILE A 142 -23.84 -17.79 1.08
N LEU A 143 -23.11 -17.64 2.19
CA LEU A 143 -21.65 -17.49 2.15
C LEU A 143 -20.96 -18.71 1.54
N THR A 144 -21.43 -19.92 1.87
CA THR A 144 -20.91 -21.18 1.30
C THR A 144 -21.19 -21.26 -0.20
N ALA A 145 -22.37 -20.86 -0.65
CA ALA A 145 -22.72 -20.81 -2.07
C ALA A 145 -21.83 -19.80 -2.83
N LEU A 146 -21.59 -18.62 -2.27
CA LEU A 146 -20.67 -17.62 -2.84
C LEU A 146 -19.22 -18.13 -2.88
N PHE A 147 -18.78 -18.83 -1.83
CA PHE A 147 -17.46 -19.46 -1.78
C PHE A 147 -17.31 -20.57 -2.83
N ALA A 148 -18.32 -21.43 -2.99
CA ALA A 148 -18.35 -22.47 -4.01
C ALA A 148 -18.32 -21.86 -5.40
N TRP A 149 -19.15 -20.84 -5.67
CA TRP A 149 -19.14 -20.10 -6.93
C TRP A 149 -17.77 -19.48 -7.24
N ARG A 150 -17.15 -18.82 -6.26
CA ARG A 150 -15.80 -18.24 -6.39
C ARG A 150 -14.76 -19.33 -6.66
N THR A 151 -14.86 -20.45 -5.98
CA THR A 151 -13.95 -21.60 -6.16
C THR A 151 -14.10 -22.21 -7.55
N LEU A 152 -15.33 -22.35 -8.05
CA LEU A 152 -15.60 -22.85 -9.41
C LEU A 152 -15.01 -21.92 -10.48
N LYS A 153 -15.27 -20.61 -10.39
CA LYS A 153 -14.68 -19.62 -11.30
C LYS A 153 -13.15 -19.54 -11.19
N GLY A 154 -12.61 -19.74 -10.00
CA GLY A 154 -11.17 -19.70 -9.70
C GLY A 154 -10.46 -21.05 -9.77
N SER A 155 -11.14 -22.12 -10.17
CA SER A 155 -10.64 -23.50 -10.10
C SER A 155 -9.28 -23.69 -10.77
N TRP A 156 -9.06 -23.00 -11.90
CA TRP A 156 -7.77 -23.02 -12.59
C TRP A 156 -6.61 -22.46 -11.74
N THR A 157 -6.85 -21.42 -10.95
CA THR A 157 -5.82 -20.86 -10.05
C THR A 157 -5.47 -21.82 -8.93
N LEU A 158 -6.47 -22.57 -8.44
CA LEU A 158 -6.28 -23.56 -7.38
C LEU A 158 -5.55 -24.80 -7.90
N LEU A 159 -5.90 -25.26 -9.11
CA LEU A 159 -5.17 -26.32 -9.82
C LEU A 159 -3.74 -25.90 -10.15
N ALA A 160 -3.52 -24.66 -10.58
CA ALA A 160 -2.18 -24.13 -10.83
C ALA A 160 -1.36 -24.04 -9.54
N ALA A 161 -1.98 -23.61 -8.42
CA ALA A 161 -1.32 -23.60 -7.11
C ALA A 161 -0.99 -25.01 -6.62
N LEU A 162 -1.90 -25.97 -6.79
CA LEU A 162 -1.70 -27.37 -6.44
C LEU A 162 -0.57 -27.99 -7.28
N ARG A 163 -0.57 -27.79 -8.60
CA ARG A 163 0.53 -28.23 -9.47
C ARG A 163 1.85 -27.57 -9.12
N GLY A 164 1.84 -26.27 -8.79
CA GLY A 164 3.02 -25.54 -8.35
C GLY A 164 3.57 -26.00 -7.00
N LEU A 165 2.79 -26.71 -6.18
CA LEU A 165 3.27 -27.33 -4.94
C LEU A 165 4.17 -28.55 -5.23
N PHE A 166 3.88 -29.29 -6.31
CA PHE A 166 4.56 -30.53 -6.67
C PHE A 166 5.52 -30.39 -7.86
N SER A 167 5.67 -29.17 -8.41
CA SER A 167 6.50 -28.92 -9.58
C SER A 167 7.48 -27.78 -9.33
N GLU A 168 8.78 -28.07 -9.39
CA GLU A 168 9.85 -27.08 -9.23
C GLU A 168 9.90 -26.05 -10.36
N SER A 169 9.29 -26.35 -11.52
CA SER A 169 9.39 -25.53 -12.74
C SER A 169 8.23 -24.56 -12.96
N VAL A 170 7.15 -24.64 -12.15
CA VAL A 170 6.00 -23.73 -12.29
C VAL A 170 6.21 -22.49 -11.42
N LEU A 171 7.18 -21.67 -11.83
CA LEU A 171 7.13 -20.25 -11.49
C LEU A 171 5.84 -19.71 -12.11
N LEU A 172 4.86 -19.37 -11.28
CA LEU A 172 3.62 -18.71 -11.67
C LEU A 172 3.98 -17.39 -12.38
N LYS A 173 4.22 -17.47 -13.70
CA LYS A 173 4.39 -16.27 -14.52
C LYS A 173 3.10 -15.46 -14.37
N PRO A 174 3.17 -14.17 -14.02
CA PRO A 174 1.99 -13.35 -13.90
C PRO A 174 1.19 -13.46 -15.20
N LYS A 175 -0.10 -13.78 -15.05
CA LYS A 175 -1.05 -13.91 -16.16
C LYS A 175 -1.16 -12.55 -16.86
N ASP A 176 -0.37 -12.44 -17.92
CA ASP A 176 -0.14 -11.28 -18.77
C ASP A 176 0.42 -10.03 -18.04
N PRO A 177 1.33 -9.27 -18.66
CA PRO A 177 1.58 -7.91 -18.20
C PRO A 177 0.22 -7.19 -18.16
N PRO A 178 -0.10 -6.45 -17.10
CA PRO A 178 -1.37 -5.74 -17.02
C PRO A 178 -1.51 -4.92 -18.30
N LYS A 179 -2.60 -5.16 -19.07
CA LYS A 179 -2.98 -4.29 -20.18
C LYS A 179 -3.18 -2.91 -19.59
N ASN A 180 -2.15 -2.07 -19.66
CA ASN A 180 -2.16 -0.69 -19.22
C ASN A 180 -2.92 0.13 -20.28
N GLU A 181 -4.18 -0.25 -20.54
CA GLU A 181 -5.08 0.57 -21.33
C GLU A 181 -5.42 1.78 -20.44
N LEU A 182 -4.70 2.87 -20.70
CA LEU A 182 -4.98 4.19 -20.16
C LEU A 182 -6.15 4.75 -20.97
N ASN A 183 -7.33 4.79 -20.37
CA ASN A 183 -8.45 5.49 -20.97
C ASN A 183 -8.26 6.98 -20.67
N LEU A 184 -8.32 7.81 -21.70
CA LEU A 184 -8.40 9.26 -21.57
C LEU A 184 -9.88 9.61 -21.44
N GLU A 185 -10.29 10.11 -20.28
CA GLU A 185 -11.59 10.76 -20.13
C GLU A 185 -11.36 12.26 -19.98
N THR A 186 -12.04 13.01 -20.83
CA THR A 186 -12.06 14.46 -20.79
C THR A 186 -13.14 14.86 -19.81
N MET A 187 -12.74 15.31 -18.61
CA MET A 187 -13.67 15.84 -17.62
C MET A 187 -13.78 17.35 -17.79
N GLU A 188 -15.01 17.83 -18.00
CA GLU A 188 -15.32 19.25 -17.95
C GLU A 188 -15.66 19.62 -16.50
N LYS A 189 -14.79 20.41 -15.86
CA LYS A 189 -15.02 20.91 -14.51
C LYS A 189 -15.53 22.33 -14.59
N TYR A 190 -16.75 22.55 -14.11
CA TYR A 190 -17.32 23.88 -14.00
C TYR A 190 -16.83 24.54 -12.70
N ASN A 191 -16.12 25.66 -12.82
CA ASN A 191 -15.77 26.47 -11.67
C ASN A 191 -16.94 27.40 -11.33
N TYR A 192 -17.71 27.07 -10.31
CA TYR A 192 -18.87 27.86 -9.89
C TYR A 192 -18.54 29.28 -9.43
N VAL A 193 -17.28 29.57 -9.09
CA VAL A 193 -16.85 30.90 -8.64
C VAL A 193 -16.51 31.80 -9.83
N THR A 194 -15.82 31.28 -10.84
CA THR A 194 -15.38 32.06 -12.02
C THR A 194 -16.32 31.92 -13.21
N GLY A 195 -17.22 30.93 -13.22
CA GLY A 195 -18.07 30.60 -14.36
C GLY A 195 -17.33 29.90 -15.51
N GLU A 196 -16.02 29.70 -15.39
CA GLU A 196 -15.19 29.09 -16.43
C GLU A 196 -15.31 27.56 -16.45
N ARG A 197 -15.26 27.01 -17.68
CA ARG A 197 -15.21 25.58 -17.95
C ARG A 197 -13.76 25.16 -18.11
N GLU A 198 -13.23 24.42 -17.14
CA GLU A 198 -11.88 23.85 -17.22
C GLU A 198 -11.98 22.42 -17.78
N ILE A 199 -11.50 22.22 -19.01
CA ILE A 199 -11.40 20.89 -19.60
C ILE A 199 -10.11 20.24 -19.11
N ARG A 200 -10.21 19.16 -18.34
CA ARG A 200 -9.05 18.36 -17.91
C ARG A 200 -9.13 16.97 -18.51
N GLU A 201 -8.10 16.63 -19.27
CA GLU A 201 -7.86 15.23 -19.66
C GLU A 201 -7.33 14.47 -18.45
N ARG A 202 -8.15 13.58 -17.91
CA ARG A 202 -7.75 12.67 -16.86
C ARG A 202 -7.54 11.30 -17.50
N THR A 203 -6.28 10.87 -17.54
CA THR A 203 -6.00 9.46 -17.80
C THR A 203 -6.45 8.66 -16.58
N TYR A 204 -7.39 7.75 -16.77
CA TYR A 204 -7.89 6.89 -15.72
C TYR A 204 -7.92 5.45 -16.22
N ARG A 205 -7.84 4.51 -15.27
CA ARG A 205 -8.02 3.09 -15.57
C ARG A 205 -9.47 2.73 -15.23
N PRO A 206 -10.22 2.04 -16.09
CA PRO A 206 -11.63 1.74 -15.82
C PRO A 206 -11.87 1.00 -14.49
N GLY A 207 -10.91 0.17 -14.03
CA GLY A 207 -10.97 -0.45 -12.70
C GLY A 207 -10.84 0.52 -11.52
N GLN A 208 -10.25 1.70 -11.74
CA GLN A 208 -10.05 2.74 -10.74
C GLN A 208 -11.32 3.58 -10.49
N VAL A 209 -12.22 3.71 -11.47
CA VAL A 209 -13.49 4.48 -11.32
C VAL A 209 -14.42 3.83 -10.31
N PHE A 210 -14.61 2.52 -10.40
CA PHE A 210 -15.45 1.80 -9.44
C PHE A 210 -14.88 1.90 -8.01
N HIS A 211 -13.55 1.93 -7.88
CA HIS A 211 -12.91 2.14 -6.59
C HIS A 211 -13.06 3.57 -6.08
N GLU A 212 -12.90 4.59 -6.94
CA GLU A 212 -13.16 6.00 -6.56
C GLU A 212 -14.63 6.22 -6.20
N MET A 213 -15.57 5.53 -6.86
CA MET A 213 -16.99 5.55 -6.53
C MET A 213 -17.29 4.88 -5.19
N ILE A 214 -16.77 3.66 -4.94
CA ILE A 214 -16.94 2.99 -3.63
C ILE A 214 -16.28 3.79 -2.52
N LYS A 215 -15.08 4.34 -2.77
CA LYS A 215 -14.36 5.19 -1.81
C LYS A 215 -15.10 6.50 -1.59
N GLY A 216 -15.74 7.06 -2.63
CA GLY A 216 -16.67 8.19 -2.55
C GLY A 216 -17.86 7.87 -1.66
N MET A 217 -18.56 6.75 -1.91
CA MET A 217 -19.66 6.25 -1.09
C MET A 217 -19.24 5.98 0.37
N MET A 218 -18.11 5.29 0.58
CA MET A 218 -17.58 5.04 1.93
C MET A 218 -17.19 6.34 2.61
N ASN A 219 -16.56 7.28 1.90
CA ASN A 219 -16.25 8.60 2.43
C ASN A 219 -17.50 9.46 2.64
N GLN A 220 -18.62 9.17 1.99
CA GLN A 220 -19.89 9.86 2.18
C GLN A 220 -20.66 9.27 3.38
N ILE A 221 -20.63 7.94 3.54
CA ILE A 221 -21.13 7.22 4.72
C ILE A 221 -20.30 7.54 5.98
N LEU A 222 -18.99 7.68 5.83
CA LEU A 222 -18.04 8.05 6.89
C LEU A 222 -17.77 9.57 6.93
N GLY A 223 -18.43 10.35 6.06
CA GLY A 223 -18.18 11.78 5.81
C GLY A 223 -18.80 12.74 6.81
N TRP A 224 -19.47 12.21 7.84
CA TRP A 224 -19.81 12.99 9.03
C TRP A 224 -18.58 13.40 9.85
N ALA A 225 -17.39 12.84 9.57
CA ALA A 225 -16.14 13.35 10.10
C ALA A 225 -15.61 14.51 9.23
N PRO A 226 -15.27 15.68 9.81
CA PRO A 226 -14.93 16.89 9.08
C PRO A 226 -13.73 16.68 8.15
N THR A 227 -13.84 17.28 6.97
CA THR A 227 -13.08 17.07 5.71
C THR A 227 -11.60 17.47 5.75
N GLY A 228 -10.84 16.98 6.73
CA GLY A 228 -9.39 17.12 6.77
C GLY A 228 -8.68 16.02 5.96
N GLN A 229 -7.98 16.38 4.88
CA GLN A 229 -7.14 15.53 4.01
C GLN A 229 -5.95 14.83 4.71
N GLY A 230 -6.01 14.57 6.01
CA GLY A 230 -4.90 13.99 6.75
C GLY A 230 -4.71 12.51 6.45
N ARG A 231 -3.48 12.13 6.04
CA ARG A 231 -2.85 10.81 6.27
C ARG A 231 -3.24 10.21 7.64
N TRP A 232 -3.51 11.08 8.61
CA TRP A 232 -4.05 10.80 9.92
C TRP A 232 -5.36 10.00 9.87
N TYR A 233 -6.44 10.46 9.23
CA TYR A 233 -7.72 9.74 9.23
C TYR A 233 -7.62 8.35 8.57
N ARG A 234 -6.80 8.22 7.52
CA ARG A 234 -6.61 6.92 6.86
C ARG A 234 -5.81 5.92 7.71
N LYS A 235 -4.91 6.40 8.59
CA LYS A 235 -4.14 5.56 9.51
C LYS A 235 -4.88 5.32 10.82
N TYR A 236 -5.36 6.38 11.48
CA TYR A 236 -6.00 6.31 12.78
C TYR A 236 -7.48 5.97 12.69
N GLY A 237 -8.23 6.42 11.68
CA GLY A 237 -9.65 6.09 11.54
C GLY A 237 -9.88 4.59 11.33
N GLN A 238 -9.01 3.92 10.57
CA GLN A 238 -9.07 2.47 10.42
C GLN A 238 -8.62 1.72 11.67
N LEU A 239 -7.63 2.24 12.40
CA LEU A 239 -7.23 1.68 13.70
C LEU A 239 -8.37 1.83 14.72
N ILE A 240 -9.03 2.98 14.76
CA ILE A 240 -10.18 3.28 15.61
C ILE A 240 -11.34 2.35 15.23
N LEU A 241 -11.63 2.17 13.94
CA LEU A 241 -12.66 1.25 13.51
C LEU A 241 -12.33 -0.21 13.87
N ALA A 242 -11.09 -0.65 13.64
CA ALA A 242 -10.66 -2.00 13.99
C ALA A 242 -10.69 -2.24 15.51
N THR A 243 -10.32 -1.25 16.31
CA THR A 243 -10.40 -1.32 17.77
C THR A 243 -11.84 -1.27 18.28
N LEU A 244 -12.72 -0.46 17.68
CA LEU A 244 -14.15 -0.46 17.98
C LEU A 244 -14.81 -1.80 17.64
N ILE A 245 -14.50 -2.39 16.47
CA ILE A 245 -15.00 -3.71 16.08
C ILE A 245 -14.48 -4.78 17.04
N ALA A 246 -13.20 -4.72 17.43
CA ALA A 246 -12.63 -5.65 18.40
C ALA A 246 -13.28 -5.50 19.79
N ALA A 247 -13.45 -4.26 20.27
CA ALA A 247 -14.11 -3.98 21.55
C ALA A 247 -15.58 -4.40 21.52
N TRP A 248 -16.28 -4.18 20.41
CA TRP A 248 -17.63 -4.68 20.19
C TRP A 248 -17.68 -6.21 20.21
N ALA A 249 -16.76 -6.88 19.51
CA ALA A 249 -16.69 -8.34 19.52
C ALA A 249 -16.46 -8.90 20.93
N ILE A 250 -15.53 -8.30 21.70
CA ILE A 250 -15.27 -8.66 23.10
C ILE A 250 -16.52 -8.44 23.97
N ALA A 251 -17.17 -7.27 23.84
CA ALA A 251 -18.37 -6.94 24.60
C ALA A 251 -19.53 -7.89 24.28
N MET A 252 -19.69 -8.28 23.01
CA MET A 252 -20.73 -9.22 22.59
C MET A 252 -20.46 -10.63 23.10
N THR A 253 -19.20 -11.10 23.07
CA THR A 253 -18.84 -12.41 23.65
C THR A 253 -19.02 -12.44 25.15
N GLU A 254 -18.66 -11.37 25.87
CA GLU A 254 -18.88 -11.27 27.32
C GLU A 254 -20.36 -11.22 27.67
N LEU A 255 -21.15 -10.49 26.89
CA LEU A 255 -22.60 -10.45 27.07
C LEU A 255 -23.23 -11.83 26.80
N GLU A 256 -22.74 -12.56 25.80
CA GLU A 256 -23.18 -13.93 25.50
C GLU A 256 -22.82 -14.90 26.62
N LEU A 257 -21.62 -14.80 27.20
CA LEU A 257 -21.24 -15.60 28.38
C LEU A 257 -22.12 -15.29 29.59
N ARG A 258 -22.38 -14.00 29.88
CA ARG A 258 -23.23 -13.58 31.00
C ARG A 258 -24.69 -14.00 30.85
N LEU A 259 -25.25 -13.94 29.64
CA LEU A 259 -26.65 -14.27 29.42
C LEU A 259 -26.93 -15.78 29.40
N ASN A 260 -25.91 -16.62 29.26
CA ASN A 260 -26.05 -18.07 29.22
C ASN A 260 -25.82 -18.75 30.59
N ASP A 261 -25.74 -18.00 31.69
CA ASP A 261 -25.63 -18.50 33.09
C ASP A 261 -24.55 -19.60 33.28
N LEU A 262 -23.47 -19.56 32.50
CA LEU A 262 -22.36 -20.52 32.60
C LEU A 262 -21.42 -20.23 33.78
N ALA A 263 -21.62 -19.10 34.47
CA ALA A 263 -20.66 -18.57 35.45
C ALA A 263 -20.64 -19.33 36.79
N GLU A 264 -21.74 -19.96 37.21
CA GLU A 264 -21.79 -20.54 38.58
C GLU A 264 -21.03 -21.87 38.74
N GLU A 265 -20.80 -22.64 37.66
CA GLU A 265 -20.05 -23.92 37.73
C GLU A 265 -18.65 -23.87 37.11
N LEU A 266 -18.34 -22.94 36.20
CA LEU A 266 -17.03 -22.85 35.54
C LEU A 266 -15.97 -22.04 36.29
N ASP A 267 -16.29 -21.43 37.43
CA ASP A 267 -15.46 -20.44 38.15
C ASP A 267 -14.13 -20.97 38.76
N ARG A 268 -13.70 -22.20 38.44
CA ARG A 268 -12.42 -22.77 38.94
C ARG A 268 -11.40 -23.13 37.87
N GLU A 269 -11.76 -23.24 36.61
CA GLU A 269 -10.82 -23.62 35.55
C GLU A 269 -10.83 -22.56 34.44
N TRP A 270 -9.66 -22.31 33.84
CA TRP A 270 -9.52 -21.36 32.74
C TRP A 270 -10.45 -21.76 31.60
N GLY A 271 -11.61 -21.13 31.54
CA GLY A 271 -12.60 -21.41 30.51
C GLY A 271 -12.06 -21.05 29.13
N PHE A 272 -12.58 -21.73 28.11
CA PHE A 272 -12.27 -21.49 26.70
C PHE A 272 -12.40 -19.99 26.33
N GLY A 273 -13.33 -19.27 26.96
CA GLY A 273 -13.54 -17.82 26.82
C GLY A 273 -12.38 -16.92 27.29
N GLN A 274 -11.50 -17.40 28.18
CA GLN A 274 -10.28 -16.67 28.60
C GLN A 274 -9.07 -17.04 27.74
N ILE A 275 -9.00 -18.30 27.32
CA ILE A 275 -7.91 -18.84 26.50
C ILE A 275 -7.97 -18.28 25.07
N LEU A 276 -9.16 -18.14 24.49
CA LEU A 276 -9.32 -17.68 23.11
C LEU A 276 -8.87 -16.23 22.88
N PRO A 277 -9.22 -15.22 23.72
CA PRO A 277 -8.64 -13.88 23.64
C PRO A 277 -7.13 -13.87 23.87
N LEU A 278 -6.61 -14.74 24.74
CA LEU A 278 -5.18 -14.85 25.01
C LEU A 278 -4.43 -15.41 23.78
N ILE A 279 -4.96 -16.45 23.13
CA ILE A 279 -4.39 -17.02 21.89
C ILE A 279 -4.49 -16.02 20.73
N LEU A 280 -5.61 -15.30 20.63
CA LEU A 280 -5.81 -14.27 19.60
C LEU A 280 -4.92 -13.03 19.80
N THR A 281 -4.42 -12.78 21.02
CA THR A 281 -3.49 -11.67 21.33
C THR A 281 -2.02 -12.08 21.29
N ILE A 282 -1.69 -13.35 21.55
CA ILE A 282 -0.32 -13.89 21.48
C ILE A 282 0.26 -13.76 20.06
N SER A 283 -0.47 -14.12 19.00
CA SER A 283 0.04 -14.03 17.62
C SER A 283 0.44 -12.60 17.20
N PRO A 284 -0.38 -11.56 17.46
CA PRO A 284 0.02 -10.15 17.29
C PRO A 284 1.23 -9.73 18.13
N VAL A 285 1.34 -10.19 19.38
CA VAL A 285 2.47 -9.87 20.28
C VAL A 285 3.77 -10.49 19.75
N PHE A 286 3.75 -11.74 19.31
CA PHE A 286 4.91 -12.38 18.68
C PHE A 286 5.31 -11.70 17.37
N ALA A 287 4.35 -11.32 16.53
CA ALA A 287 4.64 -10.59 15.30
C ALA A 287 5.20 -9.18 15.57
N LEU A 288 4.74 -8.50 16.63
CA LEU A 288 5.34 -7.25 17.11
C LEU A 288 6.77 -7.47 17.61
N PHE A 289 7.00 -8.53 18.39
CA PHE A 289 8.30 -8.88 18.94
C PHE A 289 9.29 -9.26 17.82
N GLU A 290 8.86 -10.03 16.82
CA GLU A 290 9.63 -10.31 15.61
C GLU A 290 9.92 -9.04 14.82
N ALA A 291 8.96 -8.12 14.64
CA ALA A 291 9.22 -6.85 13.96
C ALA A 291 10.28 -6.00 14.70
N VAL A 292 10.26 -6.01 16.04
CA VAL A 292 11.26 -5.35 16.88
C VAL A 292 12.62 -6.05 16.79
N LEU A 293 12.66 -7.39 16.84
CA LEU A 293 13.86 -8.18 16.70
C LEU A 293 14.45 -8.07 15.30
N LYS A 294 13.63 -8.03 14.24
CA LYS A 294 14.01 -7.84 12.84
C LYS A 294 14.50 -6.44 12.56
N LYS A 295 13.97 -5.43 13.26
CA LYS A 295 14.56 -4.08 13.27
C LYS A 295 15.94 -4.06 13.93
N ARG A 296 16.18 -4.94 14.92
CA ARG A 296 17.49 -5.16 15.56
C ARG A 296 18.42 -6.12 14.80
N SER A 297 17.87 -7.04 13.99
CA SER A 297 18.59 -8.12 13.29
C SER A 297 18.64 -7.94 11.77
N ARG A 298 18.12 -6.81 11.24
CA ARG A 298 18.57 -6.26 9.96
C ARG A 298 20.09 -6.16 10.07
N GLY A 299 20.77 -7.15 9.50
CA GLY A 299 22.20 -7.13 9.25
C GLY A 299 22.58 -5.87 8.47
N PRO A 300 23.88 -5.61 8.29
CA PRO A 300 24.37 -4.32 7.81
C PRO A 300 23.59 -3.88 6.56
N LEU A 301 23.13 -2.62 6.58
CA LEU A 301 22.48 -1.91 5.46
C LEU A 301 23.07 -2.35 4.12
N GLU A 302 22.23 -2.51 3.08
CA GLU A 302 22.64 -2.67 1.67
C GLU A 302 24.05 -2.12 1.43
N SER A 303 25.05 -3.00 1.44
CA SER A 303 26.45 -2.58 1.62
C SER A 303 27.05 -1.94 0.37
N SER A 304 26.32 -1.97 -0.75
CA SER A 304 26.70 -1.21 -1.94
C SER A 304 25.91 0.08 -2.03
N LYS A 305 26.07 0.94 -1.02
CA LYS A 305 25.88 2.38 -1.24
C LYS A 305 26.81 2.78 -2.37
N ARG A 306 26.23 3.22 -3.49
CA ARG A 306 27.01 3.76 -4.60
C ARG A 306 26.93 5.28 -4.51
N THR A 307 28.06 5.93 -4.27
CA THR A 307 28.13 7.38 -4.33
C THR A 307 28.07 7.81 -5.79
N LEU A 308 27.01 8.51 -6.20
CA LEU A 308 26.94 9.19 -7.50
C LEU A 308 27.25 10.66 -7.33
N ARG A 309 28.03 11.18 -8.27
CA ARG A 309 28.25 12.61 -8.45
C ARG A 309 27.26 13.15 -9.47
N PHE A 310 26.35 13.99 -8.99
CA PHE A 310 25.43 14.76 -9.81
C PHE A 310 26.11 16.06 -10.21
N CYS A 311 25.96 16.45 -11.47
CA CYS A 311 26.33 17.79 -11.95
C CYS A 311 25.08 18.48 -12.51
N ILE A 312 24.62 19.52 -11.83
CA ILE A 312 23.56 20.40 -12.32
C ILE A 312 24.25 21.51 -13.11
N LYS A 313 24.40 21.32 -14.42
CA LYS A 313 25.04 22.32 -15.28
C LYS A 313 24.16 23.54 -15.41
N GLY A 314 22.98 23.39 -16.00
CA GLY A 314 22.13 24.53 -16.32
C GLY A 314 20.75 24.16 -16.82
N ALA A 315 19.94 25.19 -16.98
CA ALA A 315 18.62 25.12 -17.60
C ALA A 315 18.55 26.15 -18.72
N SER A 316 17.65 25.93 -19.67
CA SER A 316 17.43 26.85 -20.78
C SER A 316 15.95 27.14 -20.98
N ASN A 317 15.65 28.34 -21.45
CA ASN A 317 14.29 28.82 -21.73
C ASN A 317 13.36 28.70 -20.51
N LEU A 318 13.87 29.00 -19.31
CA LEU A 318 13.02 29.12 -18.14
C LEU A 318 12.14 30.34 -18.29
N THR A 319 10.85 30.16 -18.01
CA THR A 319 9.87 31.23 -18.01
C THR A 319 9.30 31.36 -16.61
N ARG A 320 9.08 32.61 -16.18
CA ARG A 320 8.46 32.89 -14.89
C ARG A 320 6.97 32.54 -14.99
N PRO A 321 6.40 31.85 -13.99
CA PRO A 321 5.01 31.39 -14.06
C PRO A 321 4.04 32.53 -13.80
N ARG A 322 4.45 33.51 -12.99
CA ARG A 322 3.70 34.73 -12.70
C ARG A 322 4.64 35.91 -12.50
N SER A 323 4.32 37.06 -13.06
CA SER A 323 5.05 38.31 -12.89
C SER A 323 4.16 39.45 -12.40
N GLU A 324 4.79 40.52 -11.95
CA GLU A 324 4.16 41.78 -11.56
C GLU A 324 3.51 42.48 -12.75
N LEU A 325 4.00 42.17 -13.95
CA LEU A 325 3.53 42.76 -15.21
C LEU A 325 2.36 41.97 -15.82
N ASP A 326 1.98 40.82 -15.25
CA ASP A 326 0.89 39.99 -15.79
C ASP A 326 -0.48 40.68 -15.77
N GLY A 327 -0.62 41.78 -15.00
CA GLY A 327 -1.83 42.59 -14.95
C GLY A 327 -1.96 43.62 -16.07
N TYR A 328 -0.91 43.83 -16.87
CA TYR A 328 -0.87 44.80 -17.95
C TYR A 328 -0.82 44.09 -19.30
N SER A 329 -1.49 44.67 -20.29
CA SER A 329 -1.37 44.25 -21.69
C SER A 329 0.00 44.59 -22.25
N ALA A 330 0.40 43.93 -23.34
CA ALA A 330 1.67 44.22 -24.01
C ALA A 330 1.74 45.69 -24.50
N GLU A 331 0.62 46.23 -24.98
CA GLU A 331 0.50 47.62 -25.46
C GLU A 331 0.70 48.63 -24.32
N GLU A 332 0.13 48.36 -23.14
CA GLU A 332 0.34 49.21 -21.95
C GLU A 332 1.81 49.19 -21.49
N ILE A 333 2.46 48.02 -21.53
CA ILE A 333 3.89 47.91 -21.18
C ILE A 333 4.74 48.69 -22.19
N GLU A 334 4.45 48.59 -23.49
CA GLU A 334 5.12 49.38 -24.53
C GLU A 334 4.89 50.87 -24.35
N GLN A 335 3.69 51.29 -23.94
CA GLN A 335 3.38 52.68 -23.63
C GLN A 335 4.17 53.17 -22.41
N PHE A 336 4.25 52.41 -21.32
CA PHE A 336 5.09 52.77 -20.17
C PHE A 336 6.57 52.87 -20.51
N ILE A 337 7.04 52.10 -21.49
CA ILE A 337 8.42 52.23 -22.00
C ILE A 337 8.58 53.50 -22.85
N ALA A 338 7.58 53.82 -23.69
CA ALA A 338 7.58 55.01 -24.55
C ALA A 338 7.50 56.32 -23.74
N ASP A 339 6.75 56.32 -22.64
CA ASP A 339 6.60 57.46 -21.72
C ASP A 339 7.80 57.59 -20.74
N GLU A 340 8.85 56.78 -20.91
CA GLU A 340 10.05 56.70 -20.06
C GLU A 340 9.78 56.33 -18.58
N GLU A 341 8.59 55.84 -18.24
CA GLU A 341 8.24 55.41 -16.88
C GLU A 341 8.92 54.08 -16.49
N LEU A 342 9.13 53.20 -17.47
CA LEU A 342 9.81 51.92 -17.32
C LEU A 342 10.93 51.76 -18.35
N THR A 343 12.10 51.30 -17.91
CA THR A 343 13.16 50.91 -18.85
C THR A 343 12.92 49.51 -19.39
N GLN A 344 13.24 49.26 -20.66
CA GLN A 344 13.20 47.91 -21.24
C GLN A 344 13.98 46.89 -20.40
N GLU A 345 15.12 47.32 -19.85
CA GLU A 345 15.95 46.50 -18.95
C GLU A 345 15.19 46.08 -17.68
N TYR A 346 14.36 46.97 -17.12
CA TYR A 346 13.52 46.66 -15.97
C TYR A 346 12.44 45.64 -16.33
N VAL A 347 11.81 45.76 -17.50
CA VAL A 347 10.81 44.80 -17.99
C VAL A 347 11.45 43.42 -18.16
N ASP A 348 12.58 43.35 -18.86
CA ASP A 348 13.30 42.09 -19.08
C ASP A 348 13.75 41.45 -17.75
N LYS A 349 14.27 42.25 -16.83
CA LYS A 349 14.61 41.79 -15.47
C LYS A 349 13.39 41.31 -14.71
N THR A 350 12.23 41.96 -14.85
CA THR A 350 11.01 41.60 -14.12
C THR A 350 10.44 40.27 -14.61
N LEU A 351 10.44 40.08 -15.94
CA LEU A 351 9.98 38.86 -16.60
C LEU A 351 10.94 37.68 -16.43
N ALA A 352 12.25 37.93 -16.35
CA ALA A 352 13.24 36.87 -16.14
C ALA A 352 13.10 36.24 -14.73
N PRO A 353 13.05 34.89 -14.63
CA PRO A 353 13.01 34.22 -13.34
C PRO A 353 14.33 34.39 -12.58
N SER A 354 14.33 34.12 -11.28
CA SER A 354 15.55 33.97 -10.49
C SER A 354 15.69 32.53 -10.03
N PRO A 355 16.16 31.64 -10.92
CA PRO A 355 16.02 30.21 -10.72
C PRO A 355 17.06 29.63 -9.76
N PHE A 356 16.62 28.63 -9.00
CA PHE A 356 17.48 27.70 -8.26
C PHE A 356 16.90 26.29 -8.36
N ALA A 357 17.76 25.28 -8.26
CA ALA A 357 17.38 23.87 -8.33
C ALA A 357 17.49 23.21 -6.96
N ILE A 358 16.53 22.34 -6.66
CA ILE A 358 16.55 21.42 -5.52
C ILE A 358 16.64 20.00 -6.08
N LEU A 359 17.72 19.31 -5.72
CA LEU A 359 17.93 17.88 -5.94
C LEU A 359 17.52 17.13 -4.67
N THR A 360 16.49 16.29 -4.76
CA THR A 360 16.07 15.40 -3.68
C THR A 360 16.43 13.97 -4.03
N VAL A 361 17.20 13.33 -3.15
CA VAL A 361 17.62 11.93 -3.28
C VAL A 361 16.87 11.09 -2.23
N GLY A 362 15.92 10.29 -2.70
CA GLY A 362 14.99 9.55 -1.84
C GLY A 362 14.09 10.48 -1.03
N ASP A 363 13.93 10.17 0.25
CA ASP A 363 13.12 10.96 1.20
C ASP A 363 13.97 11.81 2.16
N LYS A 364 15.30 11.81 2.02
CA LYS A 364 16.21 12.25 3.09
C LYS A 364 17.17 13.37 2.69
N ASP A 365 17.83 13.23 1.55
CA ASP A 365 18.91 14.13 1.21
C ASP A 365 18.42 15.18 0.22
N LEU A 366 18.61 16.45 0.58
CA LEU A 366 18.14 17.60 -0.17
C LEU A 366 19.31 18.54 -0.42
N TYR A 367 19.66 18.71 -1.68
CA TYR A 367 20.72 19.61 -2.14
C TYR A 367 20.08 20.77 -2.89
N THR A 368 20.57 21.98 -2.65
CA THR A 368 20.01 23.21 -3.22
C THR A 368 21.13 23.99 -3.88
N THR A 369 20.93 24.42 -5.12
CA THR A 369 21.87 25.29 -5.84
C THR A 369 21.71 26.75 -5.41
N TYR A 370 22.69 27.59 -5.75
CA TYR A 370 22.53 29.03 -5.60
C TYR A 370 21.42 29.57 -6.51
N ALA A 371 20.70 30.57 -6.01
CA ALA A 371 19.75 31.32 -6.82
C ALA A 371 20.49 32.32 -7.70
N LEU A 372 20.25 32.24 -9.01
CA LEU A 372 20.82 33.16 -9.99
C LEU A 372 19.77 34.23 -10.33
N PRO A 373 20.05 35.52 -10.13
CA PRO A 373 19.03 36.55 -10.29
C PRO A 373 18.79 36.87 -11.77
N HIS A 374 17.52 37.00 -12.16
CA HIS A 374 17.09 37.50 -13.48
C HIS A 374 17.65 36.73 -14.70
N LEU A 375 17.72 35.40 -14.65
CA LEU A 375 18.32 34.58 -15.70
C LEU A 375 17.38 33.47 -16.18
N SER A 376 16.98 33.53 -17.45
CA SER A 376 16.17 32.48 -18.10
C SER A 376 17.00 31.27 -18.54
N ASN A 377 18.33 31.42 -18.62
CA ASN A 377 19.28 30.37 -19.00
C ASN A 377 20.38 30.23 -17.93
N PRO A 378 20.05 29.79 -16.71
CA PRO A 378 21.03 29.68 -15.64
C PRO A 378 22.08 28.60 -15.93
N ASP A 379 23.31 28.89 -15.55
CA ASP A 379 24.44 27.96 -15.55
C ASP A 379 25.01 27.90 -14.13
N TRP A 380 24.64 26.87 -13.38
CA TRP A 380 25.04 26.67 -11.99
C TRP A 380 26.40 25.99 -11.88
N GLN A 381 26.68 25.03 -12.76
CA GLN A 381 27.89 24.19 -12.72
C GLN A 381 28.18 23.57 -11.33
N GLU A 382 27.14 23.24 -10.58
CA GLU A 382 27.27 22.71 -9.21
C GLU A 382 27.33 21.18 -9.18
N TYR A 383 28.11 20.64 -8.24
CA TYR A 383 28.34 19.21 -8.07
C TYR A 383 27.87 18.73 -6.70
N PHE A 384 27.14 17.62 -6.67
CA PHE A 384 26.64 17.00 -5.45
C PHE A 384 27.00 15.52 -5.44
N ASP A 385 27.62 15.05 -4.36
CA ASP A 385 27.89 13.64 -4.14
C ASP A 385 26.78 13.09 -3.23
N ALA A 386 26.05 12.07 -3.69
CA ALA A 386 25.00 11.43 -2.89
C ALA A 386 25.08 9.91 -2.98
N ASP A 387 24.86 9.26 -1.85
CA ASP A 387 24.80 7.81 -1.76
C ASP A 387 23.43 7.30 -2.21
N LEU A 388 23.43 6.39 -3.17
CA LEU A 388 22.20 5.83 -3.72
C LEU A 388 22.10 4.34 -3.45
N SER A 389 20.88 3.91 -3.18
CA SER A 389 20.45 2.53 -3.38
C SER A 389 19.73 2.37 -4.72
N ASP A 390 19.62 1.14 -5.21
CA ASP A 390 18.92 0.82 -6.46
C ASP A 390 17.42 1.21 -6.42
N SER A 391 16.86 1.39 -5.23
CA SER A 391 15.47 1.80 -5.00
C SER A 391 15.27 3.30 -4.78
N THR A 392 16.35 4.08 -4.69
CA THR A 392 16.28 5.51 -4.34
C THR A 392 15.80 6.33 -5.53
N THR A 393 14.68 7.03 -5.45
CA THR A 393 14.25 7.95 -6.53
C THR A 393 14.98 9.28 -6.42
N ILE A 394 15.52 9.78 -7.54
CA ILE A 394 16.14 11.10 -7.60
C ILE A 394 15.16 12.05 -8.28
N SER A 395 14.91 13.21 -7.68
CA SER A 395 14.06 14.23 -8.29
C SER A 395 14.76 15.58 -8.29
N VAL A 396 14.69 16.28 -9.42
CA VAL A 396 15.24 17.63 -9.58
C VAL A 396 14.07 18.56 -9.83
N ARG A 397 13.92 19.58 -8.97
CA ARG A 397 12.89 20.61 -9.06
C ARG A 397 13.57 21.96 -9.24
N ILE A 398 13.09 22.78 -10.16
CA ILE A 398 13.59 24.13 -10.38
C ILE A 398 12.50 25.10 -9.90
N PHE A 399 12.90 26.05 -9.06
CA PHE A 399 12.04 27.06 -8.46
C PHE A 399 12.50 28.46 -8.84
N ASP A 400 11.57 29.42 -8.87
CA ASP A 400 11.85 30.85 -8.96
C ASP A 400 11.78 31.49 -7.56
N SER A 401 12.89 32.08 -7.09
CA SER A 401 12.96 32.71 -5.77
C SER A 401 12.03 33.91 -5.66
N LYS A 402 11.89 34.73 -6.72
CA LYS A 402 11.01 35.91 -6.70
C LYS A 402 9.54 35.55 -6.48
N CYS A 403 9.07 34.46 -7.10
CA CYS A 403 7.73 33.95 -6.85
C CYS A 403 7.59 33.44 -5.41
N MET A 404 8.63 32.79 -4.87
CA MET A 404 8.62 32.29 -3.50
C MET A 404 8.51 33.42 -2.47
N ASP A 405 9.27 34.50 -2.64
CA ASP A 405 9.24 35.68 -1.76
C ASP A 405 7.87 36.36 -1.72
N ARG A 406 7.10 36.23 -2.81
CA ARG A 406 5.75 36.80 -2.96
C ARG A 406 4.62 35.82 -2.62
N GLY A 407 4.95 34.59 -2.20
CA GLY A 407 3.96 33.55 -1.92
C GLY A 407 3.22 33.04 -3.17
N TRP A 408 3.78 33.23 -4.36
CA TRP A 408 3.24 32.73 -5.63
C TRP A 408 3.72 31.30 -5.92
N PRO A 409 3.05 30.57 -6.83
CA PRO A 409 3.55 29.30 -7.33
C PRO A 409 4.96 29.48 -7.92
N SER A 410 5.96 28.83 -7.30
CA SER A 410 7.37 29.03 -7.64
C SER A 410 7.98 27.90 -8.48
N LEU A 411 7.30 26.76 -8.64
CA LEU A 411 7.82 25.62 -9.41
C LEU A 411 7.78 25.91 -10.91
N ILE A 412 8.95 25.97 -11.55
CA ILE A 412 9.10 26.27 -12.99
C ILE A 412 9.59 25.07 -13.82
N GLY A 413 10.19 24.07 -13.16
CA GLY A 413 10.67 22.85 -13.84
C GLY A 413 10.72 21.64 -12.90
N TYR A 414 10.54 20.45 -13.46
CA TYR A 414 10.61 19.20 -12.71
C TYR A 414 11.07 18.03 -13.59
N THR A 415 11.94 17.18 -13.03
CA THR A 415 12.27 15.88 -13.61
C THR A 415 12.51 14.84 -12.52
N THR A 416 12.31 13.56 -12.86
CA THR A 416 12.57 12.40 -11.99
C THR A 416 13.46 11.43 -12.71
N ILE A 417 14.49 10.94 -12.02
CA ILE A 417 15.48 10.02 -12.54
C ILE A 417 15.48 8.78 -11.65
N LEU A 418 15.50 7.62 -12.29
CA LEU A 418 15.58 6.33 -11.62
C LEU A 418 17.03 5.83 -11.68
N PRO A 419 17.65 5.40 -10.56
CA PRO A 419 19.07 5.01 -10.53
C PRO A 419 19.42 3.90 -11.51
N PHE A 420 18.50 2.96 -11.76
CA PHE A 420 18.72 1.87 -12.72
C PHE A 420 18.82 2.35 -14.18
N ALA A 421 18.39 3.58 -14.49
CA ALA A 421 18.63 4.17 -15.81
C ALA A 421 20.08 4.68 -15.95
N ILE A 422 20.76 4.95 -14.83
CA ILE A 422 22.14 5.46 -14.78
C ILE A 422 23.14 4.31 -14.69
N PHE A 423 22.83 3.30 -13.87
CA PHE A 423 23.65 2.11 -13.77
C PHE A 423 23.24 1.10 -14.85
N PRO A 424 24.15 0.65 -15.73
CA PRO A 424 23.84 -0.51 -16.55
C PRO A 424 23.42 -1.65 -15.61
N PRO A 425 22.43 -2.49 -15.98
CA PRO A 425 22.08 -3.67 -15.20
C PRO A 425 23.41 -4.37 -14.93
N GLY A 426 23.74 -4.57 -13.65
CA GLY A 426 25.04 -5.07 -13.27
C GLY A 426 25.34 -6.26 -14.15
N SER A 427 26.33 -6.13 -15.04
CA SER A 427 26.79 -7.26 -15.83
C SER A 427 27.13 -8.28 -14.76
N GLY A 428 26.32 -9.33 -14.64
CA GLY A 428 26.67 -10.47 -13.84
C GLY A 428 28.04 -10.84 -14.37
N ILE A 429 29.08 -10.46 -13.64
CA ILE A 429 30.37 -11.06 -13.81
C ILE A 429 30.05 -12.49 -13.40
N ASP A 430 29.87 -13.35 -14.40
CA ASP A 430 29.86 -14.78 -14.21
C ASP A 430 31.23 -15.10 -13.61
N ILE A 431 31.31 -15.05 -12.27
CA ILE A 431 32.48 -15.49 -11.50
C ILE A 431 32.65 -17.02 -11.66
N ALA A 432 31.67 -17.70 -12.25
CA ALA A 432 31.75 -19.11 -12.60
C ALA A 432 32.47 -19.35 -13.94
N GLN A 433 33.77 -19.02 -14.05
CA GLN A 433 34.70 -19.72 -14.99
C GLN A 433 36.19 -19.34 -14.87
N THR A 434 36.69 -18.93 -13.70
CA THR A 434 38.15 -18.75 -13.49
C THR A 434 38.67 -19.56 -12.29
N GLU A 435 38.23 -20.81 -12.15
CA GLU A 435 39.01 -21.83 -11.46
C GLU A 435 39.93 -22.47 -12.50
N ASN A 436 41.21 -22.08 -12.50
CA ASN A 436 42.41 -22.86 -12.87
C ASN A 436 43.54 -21.94 -13.34
N THR A 437 44.02 -21.07 -12.45
CA THR A 437 45.40 -20.55 -12.58
C THR A 437 45.91 -20.20 -11.18
N PRO A 438 46.94 -20.89 -10.67
CA PRO A 438 47.50 -20.54 -9.38
C PRO A 438 48.47 -19.38 -9.55
N THR A 439 48.54 -18.52 -8.54
CA THR A 439 49.60 -17.52 -8.29
C THR A 439 49.58 -16.27 -9.17
N GLN A 440 48.81 -15.26 -8.73
CA GLN A 440 49.34 -13.92 -8.40
C GLN A 440 48.27 -13.13 -7.64
N ALA A 441 48.56 -12.82 -6.38
CA ALA A 441 47.80 -11.90 -5.58
C ALA A 441 47.97 -10.48 -6.15
N ILE A 442 47.16 -10.14 -7.14
CA ILE A 442 46.92 -8.74 -7.52
C ILE A 442 45.70 -8.31 -6.74
N ALA A 443 45.92 -7.44 -5.75
CA ALA A 443 44.87 -6.73 -5.05
C ALA A 443 43.96 -6.04 -6.07
N VAL A 444 42.80 -6.63 -6.35
CA VAL A 444 41.71 -5.97 -7.05
C VAL A 444 41.13 -4.93 -6.08
N ARG A 445 41.80 -3.78 -6.00
CA ARG A 445 41.13 -2.53 -5.63
C ARG A 445 39.99 -2.40 -6.63
N ALA A 446 38.76 -2.59 -6.16
CA ALA A 446 37.57 -2.20 -6.90
C ALA A 446 37.66 -0.69 -7.14
N ASN A 447 38.27 -0.30 -8.25
CA ASN A 447 38.28 1.07 -8.75
C ASN A 447 36.83 1.39 -9.12
N GLN A 448 36.09 1.92 -8.14
CA GLN A 448 34.73 2.38 -8.27
C GLN A 448 34.75 3.60 -9.18
N ARG A 449 34.74 3.37 -10.51
CA ARG A 449 34.78 4.41 -11.53
C ARG A 449 33.64 5.39 -11.26
N ARG A 450 33.97 6.63 -10.88
CA ARG A 450 33.01 7.72 -10.73
C ARG A 450 32.41 8.00 -12.09
N LYS A 451 31.12 7.72 -12.25
CA LYS A 451 30.35 8.15 -13.43
C LYS A 451 29.76 9.52 -13.13
N VAL A 452 29.87 10.43 -14.10
CA VAL A 452 29.23 11.75 -14.02
C VAL A 452 28.01 11.72 -14.93
N ALA A 453 26.85 11.94 -14.33
CA ALA A 453 25.63 12.20 -15.07
C ALA A 453 25.50 13.71 -15.27
N ILE A 454 25.47 14.14 -16.52
CA ILE A 454 25.34 15.56 -16.88
C ILE A 454 23.91 15.82 -17.29
N PHE A 455 23.29 16.78 -16.63
CA PHE A 455 21.91 17.17 -16.91
C PHE A 455 21.88 18.58 -17.51
N LYS A 456 21.24 18.69 -18.68
CA LYS A 456 20.88 19.96 -19.30
C LYS A 456 19.38 19.97 -19.54
N TRP A 457 18.67 20.85 -18.84
CA TRP A 457 17.22 20.95 -18.96
C TRP A 457 16.82 21.97 -20.02
N ARG A 458 15.80 21.63 -20.82
CA ARG A 458 15.20 22.51 -21.82
C ARG A 458 13.75 22.80 -21.44
N GLY A 459 13.42 24.08 -21.31
CA GLY A 459 12.11 24.50 -20.87
C GLY A 459 10.99 24.27 -21.88
N LYS A 460 9.77 24.17 -21.34
CA LYS A 460 8.56 24.21 -22.15
C LYS A 460 8.29 25.65 -22.57
N THR A 461 8.01 25.85 -23.85
CA THR A 461 7.43 27.11 -24.33
C THR A 461 5.96 27.19 -23.92
N LYS A 462 5.42 28.42 -23.82
CA LYS A 462 4.02 28.72 -23.43
C LYS A 462 2.95 28.03 -24.32
N TYR A 463 3.36 27.36 -25.41
CA TYR A 463 2.51 26.71 -26.40
C TYR A 463 2.60 25.16 -26.46
N GLY A 464 2.99 24.50 -25.36
CA GLY A 464 2.61 23.11 -25.13
C GLY A 464 3.39 22.01 -25.87
N LYS A 465 4.43 22.33 -26.65
CA LYS A 465 5.31 21.29 -27.21
C LYS A 465 6.29 20.80 -26.14
N ARG A 466 6.25 19.50 -25.83
CA ARG A 466 7.14 18.82 -24.89
C ARG A 466 8.44 18.48 -25.63
N GLU A 467 9.57 19.08 -25.25
CA GLU A 467 10.90 18.67 -25.73
C GLU A 467 11.59 17.83 -24.64
N ASP A 468 12.33 16.80 -25.08
CA ASP A 468 12.90 15.76 -24.22
C ASP A 468 14.13 16.22 -23.42
N VAL A 469 14.38 15.55 -22.28
CA VAL A 469 15.57 15.74 -21.44
C VAL A 469 16.74 14.98 -22.06
N LEU A 470 17.79 15.70 -22.48
CA LEU A 470 19.06 15.09 -22.88
C LEU A 470 19.84 14.65 -21.64
N THR A 471 20.05 13.33 -21.53
CA THR A 471 20.93 12.74 -20.51
C THR A 471 22.18 12.23 -21.20
N GLU A 472 23.32 12.87 -20.95
CA GLU A 472 24.62 12.41 -21.46
C GLU A 472 25.43 11.81 -20.32
N MET A 473 25.96 10.60 -20.54
CA MET A 473 26.86 9.94 -19.60
C MET A 473 28.29 10.02 -20.09
N TYR A 474 29.19 10.49 -19.23
CA TYR A 474 30.62 10.55 -19.51
C TYR A 474 31.40 9.70 -18.50
N ASN A 475 32.44 9.02 -18.98
CA ASN A 475 33.48 8.46 -18.12
C ASN A 475 34.47 9.60 -17.80
N MET A 476 34.77 9.81 -16.53
CA MET A 476 35.80 10.78 -16.13
C MET A 476 37.19 10.27 -16.56
N PRO A 477 38.03 11.08 -17.21
CA PRO A 477 39.47 10.90 -17.14
C PRO A 477 39.95 11.13 -15.70
N GLU A 478 40.99 10.40 -15.28
CA GLU A 478 41.52 10.40 -13.91
C GLU A 478 41.95 11.77 -13.38
#